data_AF-A0A1M6I2D0-F1
#
_entry.id   AF-A0A1M6I2D0-F1
#
_cell.length_a   1.000
_cell.length_b   1.000
_cell.length_c   1.000
_cell.angle_alpha   90.00
_cell.angle_beta   90.00
_cell.angle_gamma   90.00
#
_symmetry.space_group_name_H-M   'P 1'
#
loop_
_entity.id
_entity.type
_entity.pdbx_description
1 polymer ?
#
loop_
_entity_poly.entity_id
_entity_poly.type
_entity_poly.pdbx_seq_one_letter_code
_entity_poly.pdbx_strand_id
1 'polypeptide(L)'
;MKYDDHFKTSCEKRDNYWKSIGEPFSDVVGNMINPSFMGGPRWPSMRQAHIGVQTDQGTIIATDGLSDPYDDFDTNADNQGYNGIGIELYTLTDNKYTNIQEIIDSWEFKILRQVSSMAASNPNISYMLNDYTYLSSAVNGDGLPNTFLGENGEAGVLMGLKTNEVSDKIQLSIEEVMLVNVVLLTKEELSYIMQNGAKGRIEVAEKLMEQGYYKLLNDRPSMV
;
A
#
# COMPACT_ATOMS: atom_id res chain seq x y z
N MET A 1 -22.12 13.95 -9.95
CA MET A 1 -21.55 12.82 -10.72
C MET A 1 -22.35 11.56 -10.37
N LYS A 2 -22.40 10.55 -11.22
CA LYS A 2 -23.00 9.23 -10.91
C LYS A 2 -21.92 8.21 -10.57
N TYR A 3 -22.26 7.12 -9.87
CA TYR A 3 -21.31 6.07 -9.51
C TYR A 3 -20.48 5.57 -10.70
N ASP A 4 -21.12 5.22 -11.82
CA ASP A 4 -20.42 4.67 -12.99
C ASP A 4 -19.39 5.65 -13.57
N ASP A 5 -19.75 6.95 -13.68
CA ASP A 5 -18.84 8.00 -14.14
C ASP A 5 -17.68 8.20 -13.17
N HIS A 6 -17.98 8.17 -11.86
CA HIS A 6 -17.01 8.33 -10.79
C HIS A 6 -16.01 7.18 -10.76
N PHE A 7 -16.49 5.94 -10.85
CA PHE A 7 -15.68 4.74 -10.91
C PHE A 7 -14.79 4.75 -12.15
N LYS A 8 -15.38 4.91 -13.34
CA LYS A 8 -14.64 4.94 -14.60
C LYS A 8 -13.54 6.00 -14.60
N THR A 9 -13.88 7.23 -14.23
CA THR A 9 -12.92 8.35 -14.22
C THR A 9 -11.77 8.11 -13.22
N SER A 10 -12.08 7.50 -12.06
CA SER A 10 -11.05 7.16 -11.05
C SER A 10 -10.08 6.10 -11.57
N CYS A 11 -10.61 5.03 -12.16
CA CYS A 11 -9.81 3.97 -12.78
C CYS A 11 -8.93 4.51 -13.90
N GLU A 12 -9.48 5.31 -14.82
CA GLU A 12 -8.72 5.91 -15.92
C GLU A 12 -7.57 6.81 -15.42
N LYS A 13 -7.82 7.62 -14.40
CA LYS A 13 -6.79 8.50 -13.83
C LYS A 13 -5.68 7.71 -13.12
N ARG A 14 -6.03 6.65 -12.38
CA ARG A 14 -5.06 5.79 -11.70
C ARG A 14 -4.21 5.01 -12.72
N ASP A 15 -4.84 4.44 -13.74
CA ASP A 15 -4.18 3.73 -14.84
C ASP A 15 -3.21 4.65 -15.60
N ASN A 16 -3.65 5.85 -16.00
CA ASN A 16 -2.80 6.83 -16.67
C ASN A 16 -1.59 7.23 -15.81
N TYR A 17 -1.79 7.37 -14.49
CA TYR A 17 -0.69 7.68 -13.58
C TYR A 17 0.35 6.56 -13.55
N TRP A 18 -0.06 5.30 -13.36
CA TRP A 18 0.88 4.18 -13.33
C TRP A 18 1.62 4.00 -14.66
N LYS A 19 0.93 4.19 -15.80
CA LYS A 19 1.54 4.23 -17.14
C LYS A 19 2.54 5.36 -17.35
N SER A 20 2.44 6.44 -16.57
CA SER A 20 3.39 7.55 -16.65
C SER A 20 4.71 7.26 -15.90
N ILE A 21 4.70 6.28 -14.99
CA ILE A 21 5.88 5.88 -14.21
C ILE A 21 6.62 4.72 -14.86
N GLY A 22 5.89 3.77 -15.45
CA GLY A 22 6.46 2.57 -16.05
C GLY A 22 5.44 1.80 -16.90
N GLU A 23 5.70 0.51 -17.13
CA GLU A 23 4.81 -0.36 -17.90
C GLU A 23 4.01 -1.29 -16.97
N PRO A 24 2.70 -1.06 -16.78
CA PRO A 24 1.86 -1.98 -16.02
C PRO A 24 1.75 -3.35 -16.69
N PHE A 25 1.70 -4.42 -15.90
CA PHE A 25 1.32 -5.73 -16.43
C PHE A 25 -0.10 -5.69 -16.99
N SER A 26 -0.36 -6.48 -18.03
CA SER A 26 -1.69 -6.58 -18.66
C SER A 26 -2.75 -7.16 -17.72
N ASP A 27 -2.31 -8.00 -16.77
CA ASP A 27 -3.17 -8.68 -15.82
C ASP A 27 -3.15 -7.97 -14.46
N VAL A 28 -4.30 -7.99 -13.77
CA VAL A 28 -4.49 -7.46 -12.42
C VAL A 28 -4.64 -8.64 -11.45
N VAL A 29 -4.04 -8.56 -10.27
CA VAL A 29 -4.29 -9.53 -9.20
C VAL A 29 -5.65 -9.23 -8.59
N GLY A 30 -6.61 -10.12 -8.79
CA GLY A 30 -7.92 -10.08 -8.13
C GLY A 30 -8.23 -11.38 -7.40
N ASN A 31 -9.23 -11.37 -6.53
CA ASN A 31 -9.70 -12.59 -5.89
C ASN A 31 -10.78 -13.28 -6.75
N MET A 32 -10.65 -14.59 -6.96
CA MET A 32 -11.67 -15.41 -7.65
C MET A 32 -13.01 -15.41 -6.89
N ILE A 33 -12.95 -15.43 -5.55
CA ILE A 33 -14.08 -15.25 -4.65
C ILE A 33 -13.74 -14.07 -3.75
N ASN A 34 -14.59 -13.05 -3.71
CA ASN A 34 -14.30 -11.86 -2.91
C ASN A 34 -14.21 -12.21 -1.41
N PRO A 35 -13.11 -11.88 -0.71
CA PRO A 35 -12.94 -12.17 0.72
C PRO A 35 -14.03 -11.61 1.61
N SER A 36 -14.70 -10.51 1.22
CA SER A 36 -15.79 -9.95 2.02
C SER A 36 -17.02 -10.87 2.09
N PHE A 37 -17.20 -11.79 1.14
CA PHE A 37 -18.22 -12.85 1.23
C PHE A 37 -17.90 -13.91 2.29
N MET A 38 -16.66 -13.95 2.76
CA MET A 38 -16.16 -14.88 3.79
C MET A 38 -15.78 -14.14 5.09
N GLY A 39 -16.28 -12.92 5.29
CA GLY A 39 -16.03 -12.12 6.50
C GLY A 39 -14.73 -11.31 6.49
N GLY A 40 -14.01 -11.26 5.37
CA GLY A 40 -12.87 -10.35 5.18
C GLY A 40 -13.32 -8.89 5.01
N PRO A 41 -12.38 -7.93 5.04
CA PRO A 41 -12.73 -6.52 4.87
C PRO A 41 -13.30 -6.26 3.48
N ARG A 42 -14.33 -5.42 3.43
CA ARG A 42 -14.93 -4.96 2.19
C ARG A 42 -14.15 -3.77 1.67
N TRP A 43 -13.61 -3.91 0.46
CA TRP A 43 -13.05 -2.78 -0.27
C TRP A 43 -14.17 -2.00 -0.97
N PRO A 44 -13.97 -0.70 -1.25
CA PRO A 44 -14.86 0.04 -2.13
C PRO A 44 -15.06 -0.67 -3.47
N SER A 45 -16.25 -0.50 -4.06
CA SER A 45 -16.66 -1.19 -5.30
C SER A 45 -16.50 -2.72 -5.29
N MET A 46 -16.29 -3.35 -4.13
CA MET A 46 -15.92 -4.77 -4.00
C MET A 46 -14.65 -5.14 -4.81
N ARG A 47 -13.81 -4.15 -5.15
CA ARG A 47 -12.66 -4.34 -6.03
C ARG A 47 -11.39 -4.49 -5.21
N GLN A 48 -11.13 -5.72 -4.76
CA GLN A 48 -9.88 -6.07 -4.09
C GLN A 48 -8.83 -6.42 -5.14
N ALA A 49 -8.13 -5.41 -5.64
CA ALA A 49 -7.19 -5.57 -6.72
C ALA A 49 -5.81 -4.97 -6.41
N HIS A 50 -4.80 -5.60 -7.01
CA HIS A 50 -3.42 -5.14 -7.01
C HIS A 50 -2.84 -5.21 -8.41
N ILE A 51 -1.94 -4.31 -8.72
CA ILE A 51 -1.24 -4.24 -10.00
C ILE A 51 0.27 -4.35 -9.77
N GLY A 52 0.99 -4.69 -10.83
CA GLY A 52 2.44 -4.48 -10.90
C GLY A 52 2.78 -3.51 -12.03
N VAL A 53 3.80 -2.69 -11.82
CA VAL A 53 4.33 -1.74 -12.81
C VAL A 53 5.83 -1.96 -12.94
N GLN A 54 6.27 -2.36 -14.13
CA GLN A 54 7.68 -2.53 -14.45
C GLN A 54 8.34 -1.17 -14.61
N THR A 55 9.52 -1.01 -14.00
CA THR A 55 10.35 0.20 -14.09
C THR A 55 11.79 -0.18 -14.39
N ASP A 56 12.62 0.80 -14.75
CA ASP A 56 14.06 0.56 -14.95
C ASP A 56 14.75 0.08 -13.66
N GLN A 57 14.23 0.48 -12.50
CA GLN A 57 14.79 0.25 -11.16
C GLN A 57 14.27 -1.01 -10.47
N GLY A 58 13.32 -1.74 -11.08
CA GLY A 58 12.64 -2.88 -10.45
C GLY A 58 11.15 -2.91 -10.75
N THR A 59 10.35 -3.35 -9.79
CA THR A 59 8.88 -3.43 -9.91
C THR A 59 8.20 -2.64 -8.79
N ILE A 60 7.19 -1.84 -9.15
CA ILE A 60 6.22 -1.32 -8.20
C ILE A 60 5.09 -2.34 -8.08
N ILE A 61 4.72 -2.71 -6.87
CA ILE A 61 3.47 -3.44 -6.61
C ILE A 61 2.56 -2.47 -5.87
N ALA A 62 1.34 -2.27 -6.37
CA ALA A 62 0.41 -1.29 -5.82
C ALA A 62 -0.99 -1.88 -5.66
N THR A 63 -1.75 -1.34 -4.71
CA THR A 63 -3.20 -1.55 -4.67
C THR A 63 -3.85 -0.75 -5.80
N ASP A 64 -4.97 -1.26 -6.30
CA ASP A 64 -5.79 -0.60 -7.31
C ASP A 64 -7.26 -0.84 -6.96
N GLY A 65 -7.75 -0.05 -6.03
CA GLY A 65 -9.16 -0.13 -5.62
C GLY A 65 -9.45 0.36 -4.20
N LEU A 66 -8.43 0.64 -3.38
CA LEU A 66 -8.67 1.22 -2.05
C LEU A 66 -9.30 2.60 -2.15
N SER A 67 -9.01 3.35 -3.22
CA SER A 67 -9.63 4.65 -3.49
C SER A 67 -10.71 4.62 -4.59
N ASP A 68 -11.24 3.43 -4.91
CA ASP A 68 -12.47 3.34 -5.72
C ASP A 68 -13.65 3.97 -4.97
N PRO A 69 -14.64 4.53 -5.68
CA PRO A 69 -15.90 4.85 -5.02
C PRO A 69 -16.52 3.64 -4.32
N TYR A 70 -17.32 3.92 -3.30
CA TYR A 70 -18.21 2.91 -2.77
C TYR A 70 -19.35 2.63 -3.75
N ASP A 71 -19.80 1.38 -3.82
CA ASP A 71 -20.86 0.93 -4.74
C ASP A 71 -22.26 1.47 -4.37
N ASP A 72 -22.42 2.00 -3.16
CA ASP A 72 -23.63 2.67 -2.69
C ASP A 72 -23.62 4.20 -2.92
N PHE A 73 -22.61 4.75 -3.59
CA PHE A 73 -22.39 6.20 -3.83
C PHE A 73 -23.65 6.96 -4.27
N ASP A 74 -24.43 6.40 -5.21
CA ASP A 74 -25.63 7.06 -5.73
C ASP A 74 -26.76 7.20 -4.70
N THR A 75 -26.71 6.42 -3.62
CA THR A 75 -27.76 6.32 -2.59
C THR A 75 -27.29 6.72 -1.20
N ASN A 76 -25.97 6.80 -0.98
CA ASN A 76 -25.35 7.15 0.28
C ASN A 76 -24.67 8.52 0.17
N ALA A 77 -25.32 9.55 0.74
CA ALA A 77 -24.83 10.93 0.66
C ALA A 77 -23.46 11.13 1.34
N ASP A 78 -23.14 10.32 2.36
CA ASP A 78 -21.85 10.42 3.05
C ASP A 78 -20.70 10.06 2.12
N ASN A 79 -20.90 9.09 1.23
CA ASN A 79 -19.90 8.62 0.26
C ASN A 79 -19.75 9.51 -0.97
N GLN A 80 -20.56 10.58 -1.12
CA GLN A 80 -20.54 11.42 -2.32
C GLN A 80 -19.42 12.46 -2.37
N GLY A 81 -18.70 12.65 -1.25
CA GLY A 81 -17.69 13.70 -1.10
C GLY A 81 -16.24 13.28 -1.35
N TYR A 82 -15.95 11.99 -1.58
CA TYR A 82 -14.58 11.47 -1.56
C TYR A 82 -14.39 10.21 -2.41
N ASN A 83 -13.12 9.84 -2.62
CA ASN A 83 -12.66 8.68 -3.37
C ASN A 83 -12.34 7.51 -2.44
N GLY A 84 -13.36 6.71 -2.08
CA GLY A 84 -13.16 5.50 -1.28
C GLY A 84 -12.49 5.77 0.06
N ILE A 85 -11.41 5.04 0.35
CA ILE A 85 -10.60 5.23 1.57
C ILE A 85 -9.67 6.46 1.44
N GLY A 86 -9.48 6.99 0.23
CA GLY A 86 -8.62 8.15 -0.03
C GLY A 86 -7.12 7.84 -0.12
N ILE A 87 -6.75 6.55 -0.22
CA ILE A 87 -5.35 6.11 -0.41
C ILE A 87 -5.24 5.01 -1.45
N GLU A 88 -4.05 4.86 -2.02
CA GLU A 88 -3.51 3.60 -2.52
C GLU A 88 -2.19 3.30 -1.81
N LEU A 89 -1.92 2.02 -1.54
CA LEU A 89 -0.66 1.56 -1.00
C LEU A 89 0.24 1.09 -2.14
N TYR A 90 1.53 1.32 -2.04
CA TYR A 90 2.50 0.77 -2.98
C TYR A 90 3.78 0.34 -2.27
N THR A 91 4.53 -0.53 -2.93
CA THR A 91 5.86 -0.91 -2.52
C THR A 91 6.78 -1.01 -3.72
N LEU A 92 8.06 -0.72 -3.50
CA LEU A 92 9.12 -0.77 -4.50
C LEU A 92 10.00 -1.98 -4.20
N THR A 93 10.31 -2.80 -5.20
CA THR A 93 11.27 -3.90 -5.06
C THR A 93 12.30 -3.86 -6.19
N ASP A 94 13.53 -4.25 -5.90
CA ASP A 94 14.58 -4.41 -6.93
C ASP A 94 14.31 -5.61 -7.85
N ASN A 95 13.40 -6.50 -7.45
CA ASN A 95 13.00 -7.63 -8.27
C ASN A 95 12.31 -7.15 -9.56
N LYS A 96 12.81 -7.64 -10.69
CA LYS A 96 12.27 -7.39 -12.03
C LYS A 96 11.35 -8.53 -12.44
N TYR A 97 10.14 -8.53 -11.91
CA TYR A 97 9.15 -9.54 -12.28
C TYR A 97 8.80 -9.41 -13.76
N THR A 98 8.51 -10.54 -14.39
CA THR A 98 8.18 -10.59 -15.82
C THR A 98 6.70 -10.80 -16.09
N ASN A 99 5.94 -11.17 -15.06
CA ASN A 99 4.50 -11.41 -15.15
C ASN A 99 3.83 -11.30 -13.76
N ILE A 100 2.51 -11.27 -13.75
CA ILE A 100 1.72 -11.11 -12.53
C ILE A 100 1.81 -12.32 -11.59
N GLN A 101 2.04 -13.53 -12.11
CA GLN A 101 2.12 -14.74 -11.29
C GLN A 101 3.35 -14.72 -10.38
N GLU A 102 4.49 -14.24 -10.89
CA GLU A 102 5.69 -14.05 -10.06
C GLU A 102 5.45 -13.06 -8.91
N ILE A 103 4.66 -12.00 -9.15
CA ILE A 103 4.23 -11.08 -8.09
C ILE A 103 3.36 -11.82 -7.09
N ILE A 104 2.36 -12.57 -7.52
CA ILE A 104 1.44 -13.31 -6.62
C ILE A 104 2.21 -14.25 -5.69
N ASP A 105 3.25 -14.91 -6.20
CA ASP A 105 4.05 -15.88 -5.45
C ASP A 105 5.10 -15.22 -4.53
N SER A 106 5.40 -13.94 -4.77
CA SER A 106 6.40 -13.16 -4.03
C SER A 106 6.05 -12.94 -2.56
N TRP A 107 7.06 -12.70 -1.73
CA TRP A 107 6.86 -12.32 -0.34
C TRP A 107 6.42 -10.85 -0.23
N GLU A 108 6.87 -9.99 -1.15
CA GLU A 108 6.54 -8.58 -1.23
C GLU A 108 5.03 -8.38 -1.38
N PHE A 109 4.41 -9.15 -2.28
CA PHE A 109 2.97 -9.14 -2.46
C PHE A 109 2.22 -9.65 -1.22
N LYS A 110 2.73 -10.69 -0.55
CA LYS A 110 2.11 -11.20 0.70
C LYS A 110 2.09 -10.13 1.80
N ILE A 111 3.16 -9.34 1.91
CA ILE A 111 3.22 -8.20 2.84
C ILE A 111 2.21 -7.12 2.42
N LEU A 112 2.28 -6.62 1.18
CA LEU A 112 1.40 -5.56 0.70
C LEU A 112 -0.08 -5.96 0.79
N ARG A 113 -0.42 -7.21 0.47
CA ARG A 113 -1.78 -7.75 0.60
C ARG A 113 -2.29 -7.66 2.03
N GLN A 114 -1.48 -8.04 3.02
CA GLN A 114 -1.86 -7.92 4.44
C GLN A 114 -2.07 -6.46 4.84
N VAL A 115 -1.15 -5.57 4.49
CA VAL A 115 -1.27 -4.13 4.80
C VAL A 115 -2.51 -3.53 4.13
N SER A 116 -2.82 -3.91 2.89
CA SER A 116 -4.02 -3.47 2.19
C SER A 116 -5.32 -3.97 2.84
N SER A 117 -5.31 -5.19 3.40
CA SER A 117 -6.43 -5.70 4.19
C SER A 117 -6.63 -4.89 5.48
N MET A 118 -5.54 -4.48 6.14
CA MET A 118 -5.60 -3.64 7.33
C MET A 118 -6.12 -2.24 7.02
N ALA A 119 -5.66 -1.64 5.91
CA ALA A 119 -6.16 -0.36 5.42
C ALA A 119 -7.65 -0.41 5.12
N ALA A 120 -8.12 -1.44 4.41
CA ALA A 120 -9.55 -1.62 4.14
C ALA A 120 -10.40 -1.85 5.39
N SER A 121 -9.80 -2.39 6.45
CA SER A 121 -10.46 -2.57 7.75
C SER A 121 -10.51 -1.27 8.58
N ASN A 122 -9.78 -0.23 8.16
CA ASN A 122 -9.65 1.02 8.89
C ASN A 122 -10.00 2.22 7.98
N PRO A 123 -11.28 2.61 7.90
CA PRO A 123 -11.73 3.68 7.01
C PRO A 123 -11.10 5.05 7.32
N ASN A 124 -10.47 5.21 8.49
CA ASN A 124 -9.83 6.47 8.90
C ASN A 124 -8.32 6.52 8.62
N ILE A 125 -7.75 5.53 7.91
CA ILE A 125 -6.31 5.45 7.69
C ILE A 125 -5.73 6.65 6.93
N SER A 126 -6.48 7.22 5.98
CA SER A 126 -6.12 8.46 5.27
C SER A 126 -5.96 9.63 6.24
N TYR A 127 -6.93 9.85 7.13
CA TYR A 127 -6.84 10.88 8.17
C TYR A 127 -5.64 10.67 9.11
N MET A 128 -5.40 9.42 9.54
CA MET A 128 -4.25 9.13 10.39
C MET A 128 -2.92 9.40 9.69
N LEU A 129 -2.80 9.07 8.40
CA LEU A 129 -1.58 9.37 7.63
C LEU A 129 -1.39 10.87 7.43
N ASN A 130 -2.48 11.63 7.25
CA ASN A 130 -2.43 13.08 7.18
C ASN A 130 -1.95 13.71 8.51
N ASP A 131 -2.40 13.19 9.64
CA ASP A 131 -2.07 13.74 10.96
C ASP A 131 -0.68 13.32 11.46
N TYR A 132 -0.25 12.08 11.17
CA TYR A 132 0.97 11.50 11.74
C TYR A 132 2.12 11.37 10.75
N THR A 133 1.88 11.55 9.44
CA THR A 133 2.81 11.30 8.31
C THR A 133 3.25 9.83 8.18
N TYR A 134 3.66 9.18 9.27
CA TYR A 134 4.11 7.81 9.32
C TYR A 134 3.24 6.94 10.23
N LEU A 135 2.82 5.80 9.71
CA LEU A 135 2.17 4.74 10.47
C LEU A 135 3.04 3.50 10.47
N SER A 136 3.02 2.74 11.56
CA SER A 136 3.68 1.43 11.64
C SER A 136 2.70 0.37 12.08
N SER A 137 2.94 -0.86 11.65
CA SER A 137 2.17 -2.01 12.11
C SER A 137 2.99 -3.31 12.04
N ALA A 138 2.36 -4.43 12.37
CA ALA A 138 2.96 -5.75 12.25
C ALA A 138 2.04 -6.66 11.42
N VAL A 139 2.65 -7.48 10.57
CA VAL A 139 1.99 -8.46 9.71
C VAL A 139 2.67 -9.82 9.87
N ASN A 140 2.06 -10.91 9.38
CA ASN A 140 2.77 -12.19 9.32
C ASN A 140 3.95 -12.07 8.33
N GLY A 141 5.13 -12.50 8.78
CA GLY A 141 6.39 -12.40 8.04
C GLY A 141 6.84 -13.69 7.36
N ASP A 142 5.93 -14.63 7.06
CA ASP A 142 6.29 -15.93 6.48
C ASP A 142 7.19 -15.77 5.24
N GLY A 143 8.38 -16.37 5.30
CA GLY A 143 9.39 -16.31 4.24
C GLY A 143 10.42 -15.18 4.36
N LEU A 144 10.32 -14.32 5.39
CA LEU A 144 11.33 -13.30 5.69
C LEU A 144 12.48 -13.86 6.55
N PRO A 145 13.67 -13.23 6.48
CA PRO A 145 14.80 -13.62 7.33
C PRO A 145 14.61 -13.18 8.78
N ASN A 146 15.28 -13.90 9.70
CA ASN A 146 15.20 -13.71 11.16
C ASN A 146 15.59 -12.30 11.67
N THR A 147 16.22 -11.47 10.84
CA THR A 147 16.51 -10.06 11.14
C THR A 147 15.27 -9.18 11.08
N PHE A 148 14.22 -9.60 10.37
CA PHE A 148 12.95 -8.89 10.23
C PHE A 148 11.82 -9.51 11.07
N LEU A 149 12.04 -10.70 11.60
CA LEU A 149 11.03 -11.44 12.35
C LEU A 149 11.14 -11.21 13.86
N GLY A 150 10.02 -10.83 14.47
CA GLY A 150 9.80 -10.87 15.91
C GLY A 150 9.69 -12.30 16.43
N GLU A 151 9.47 -12.44 17.74
CA GLU A 151 9.47 -13.75 18.41
C GLU A 151 8.35 -14.68 17.93
N ASN A 152 7.24 -14.13 17.44
CA ASN A 152 6.09 -14.90 16.96
C ASN A 152 6.02 -14.97 15.42
N GLY A 153 7.11 -14.62 14.71
CA GLY A 153 7.16 -14.61 13.25
C GLY A 153 6.44 -13.43 12.60
N GLU A 154 6.13 -12.38 13.36
CA GLU A 154 5.63 -11.12 12.84
C GLU A 154 6.75 -10.28 12.23
N ALA A 155 6.46 -9.58 11.15
CA ALA A 155 7.33 -8.58 10.54
C ALA A 155 6.74 -7.18 10.72
N GLY A 156 7.59 -6.23 11.09
CA GLY A 156 7.19 -4.83 11.18
C GLY A 156 7.08 -4.20 9.79
N VAL A 157 6.11 -3.31 9.61
CA VAL A 157 5.96 -2.48 8.42
C VAL A 157 5.85 -1.01 8.81
N LEU A 158 6.41 -0.14 7.98
CA LEU A 158 6.27 1.31 8.06
C LEU A 158 5.59 1.81 6.78
N MET A 159 4.70 2.76 6.94
CA MET A 159 3.91 3.38 5.88
C MET A 159 4.18 4.88 5.82
N GLY A 160 4.20 5.44 4.60
CA GLY A 160 4.21 6.89 4.37
C GLY A 160 5.59 7.49 4.09
N LEU A 161 6.61 6.68 3.79
CA LEU A 161 7.86 7.21 3.25
C LEU A 161 7.61 7.85 1.87
N LYS A 162 8.33 8.93 1.59
CA LYS A 162 8.24 9.63 0.30
C LYS A 162 9.34 9.14 -0.62
N THR A 163 9.07 9.03 -1.91
CA THR A 163 10.08 8.60 -2.88
C THR A 163 10.12 9.58 -4.06
N ASN A 164 11.22 9.58 -4.80
CA ASN A 164 11.29 10.34 -6.05
C ASN A 164 10.71 9.55 -7.24
N GLU A 165 10.34 8.28 -7.02
CA GLU A 165 9.84 7.36 -8.06
C GLU A 165 8.32 7.41 -8.18
N VAL A 166 7.62 7.67 -7.07
CA VAL A 166 6.15 7.74 -7.00
C VAL A 166 5.76 9.02 -6.27
N SER A 167 4.87 9.81 -6.86
CA SER A 167 4.30 11.03 -6.28
C SER A 167 3.55 10.73 -4.97
N ASP A 168 3.53 11.68 -4.03
CA ASP A 168 2.83 11.54 -2.74
C ASP A 168 1.30 11.43 -2.89
N LYS A 169 0.74 12.03 -3.96
CA LYS A 169 -0.69 12.13 -4.22
C LYS A 169 -0.99 12.11 -5.71
N ILE A 170 -2.21 11.71 -6.05
CA ILE A 170 -2.76 11.83 -7.40
C ILE A 170 -4.18 12.37 -7.36
N GLN A 171 -4.51 13.26 -8.29
CA GLN A 171 -5.86 13.78 -8.44
C GLN A 171 -6.74 12.73 -9.15
N LEU A 172 -7.70 12.16 -8.42
CA LEU A 172 -8.74 11.32 -9.01
C LEU A 172 -9.93 12.17 -9.48
N SER A 173 -11.13 11.62 -9.43
CA SER A 173 -12.34 12.19 -9.99
C SER A 173 -12.99 13.24 -9.09
N ILE A 174 -12.82 13.14 -7.75
CA ILE A 174 -13.35 14.11 -6.79
C ILE A 174 -12.22 14.80 -6.02
N GLU A 175 -11.25 14.03 -5.52
CA GLU A 175 -10.19 14.54 -4.65
C GLU A 175 -8.79 14.04 -5.03
N GLU A 176 -7.78 14.61 -4.38
CA GLU A 176 -6.45 14.00 -4.34
C GLU A 176 -6.44 12.84 -3.35
N VAL A 177 -5.99 11.67 -3.80
CA VAL A 177 -5.77 10.50 -2.94
C VAL A 177 -4.29 10.34 -2.68
N MET A 178 -3.94 9.82 -1.50
CA MET A 178 -2.55 9.62 -1.12
C MET A 178 -2.00 8.33 -1.73
N LEU A 179 -0.76 8.38 -2.23
CA LEU A 179 0.00 7.19 -2.57
C LEU A 179 1.00 6.92 -1.45
N VAL A 180 0.82 5.79 -0.78
CA VAL A 180 1.47 5.52 0.50
C VAL A 180 2.44 4.37 0.33
N ASN A 181 3.73 4.69 0.42
CA ASN A 181 4.78 3.68 0.38
C ASN A 181 4.68 2.74 1.60
N VAL A 182 4.99 1.46 1.39
CA VAL A 182 5.13 0.44 2.43
C VAL A 182 6.55 -0.11 2.38
N VAL A 183 7.26 -0.07 3.52
CA VAL A 183 8.56 -0.73 3.73
C VAL A 183 8.53 -1.68 4.91
N LEU A 184 9.50 -2.59 4.95
CA LEU A 184 9.77 -3.46 6.08
C LEU A 184 10.57 -2.71 7.15
N LEU A 185 10.31 -3.07 8.39
CA LEU A 185 11.12 -2.73 9.56
C LEU A 185 11.90 -3.96 10.00
N THR A 186 13.16 -3.80 10.42
CA THR A 186 13.83 -4.85 11.17
C THR A 186 13.13 -5.06 12.51
N LYS A 187 13.34 -6.20 13.16
CA LYS A 187 12.76 -6.44 14.49
C LYS A 187 13.28 -5.45 15.54
N GLU A 188 14.53 -4.98 15.40
CA GLU A 188 15.11 -3.94 16.25
C GLU A 188 14.43 -2.60 16.05
N GLU A 189 14.15 -2.20 14.80
CA GLU A 189 13.43 -0.96 14.48
C GLU A 189 11.98 -1.00 14.96
N LEU A 190 11.28 -2.13 14.77
CA LEU A 190 9.94 -2.32 15.31
C LEU A 190 9.95 -2.21 16.83
N SER A 191 10.90 -2.88 17.50
CA SER A 191 11.06 -2.82 18.96
C SER A 191 11.35 -1.39 19.43
N TYR A 192 12.19 -0.66 18.70
CA TYR A 192 12.51 0.73 18.99
C TYR A 192 11.29 1.64 18.87
N ILE A 193 10.49 1.46 17.81
CA ILE A 193 9.21 2.16 17.62
C ILE A 193 8.23 1.86 18.75
N MET A 194 8.12 0.61 19.19
CA MET A 194 7.24 0.24 20.30
C MET A 194 7.65 0.90 21.62
N GLN A 195 8.95 1.07 21.86
CA GLN A 195 9.48 1.71 23.06
C GLN A 195 9.36 3.24 23.02
N ASN A 196 9.49 3.86 21.85
CA ASN A 196 9.60 5.31 21.70
C ASN A 196 8.36 5.98 21.05
N GLY A 197 7.36 5.18 20.65
CA GLY A 197 6.10 5.65 20.08
C GLY A 197 6.29 6.46 18.80
N ALA A 198 5.54 7.58 18.69
CA ALA A 198 5.57 8.45 17.51
C ALA A 198 6.96 9.01 17.21
N LYS A 199 7.73 9.37 18.25
CA LYS A 199 9.11 9.84 18.10
C LYS A 199 9.98 8.76 17.47
N GLY A 200 9.86 7.51 17.95
CA GLY A 200 10.58 6.38 17.37
C GLY A 200 10.25 6.14 15.90
N ARG A 201 8.98 6.27 15.51
CA ARG A 201 8.57 6.16 14.09
C ARG A 201 9.23 7.21 13.21
N ILE A 202 9.23 8.46 13.66
CA ILE A 202 9.82 9.57 12.89
C ILE A 202 11.32 9.35 12.72
N GLU A 203 12.04 9.03 13.80
CA GLU A 203 13.50 8.82 13.74
C GLU A 203 13.88 7.64 12.84
N VAL A 204 13.14 6.52 12.90
CA VAL A 204 13.36 5.40 11.99
C VAL A 204 13.06 5.79 10.54
N ALA A 205 11.95 6.49 10.29
CA ALA A 205 11.58 6.94 8.95
C ALA A 205 12.66 7.86 8.33
N GLU A 206 13.15 8.83 9.10
CA GLU A 206 14.19 9.77 8.67
C GLU A 206 15.49 9.04 8.31
N LYS A 207 15.94 8.11 9.17
CA LYS A 207 17.16 7.33 8.89
C LYS A 207 17.02 6.41 7.68
N LEU A 208 15.86 5.76 7.50
CA LEU A 208 15.59 4.96 6.31
C LEU A 208 15.68 5.83 5.05
N MET A 209 15.09 7.03 5.09
CA MET A 209 15.14 7.98 3.99
C MET A 209 16.56 8.47 3.70
N GLU A 210 17.35 8.80 4.73
CA GLU A 210 18.76 9.22 4.59
C GLU A 210 19.63 8.16 3.92
N GLN A 211 19.36 6.87 4.17
CA GLN A 211 20.09 5.75 3.57
C GLN A 211 19.49 5.26 2.23
N GLY A 212 18.36 5.83 1.79
CA GLY A 212 17.66 5.38 0.58
C GLY A 212 16.92 4.05 0.74
N TYR A 213 16.60 3.63 1.96
CA TYR A 213 15.86 2.41 2.28
C TYR A 213 14.33 2.61 2.24
N TYR A 214 13.84 3.07 1.09
CA TYR A 214 12.41 3.24 0.79
C TYR A 214 11.82 2.12 -0.08
N LYS A 215 12.66 1.13 -0.45
CA LYS A 215 12.26 -0.12 -1.09
C LYS A 215 11.99 -1.20 -0.04
N LEU A 216 11.20 -2.21 -0.40
CA LEU A 216 10.89 -3.37 0.42
C LEU A 216 12.07 -4.35 0.37
N LEU A 217 13.07 -4.09 1.20
CA LEU A 217 14.29 -4.88 1.29
C LEU A 217 14.24 -5.83 2.49
N ASN A 218 14.76 -7.04 2.32
CA ASN A 218 14.85 -8.06 3.37
C ASN A 218 16.30 -8.40 3.76
N ASP A 219 17.27 -7.61 3.29
CA ASP A 219 18.71 -7.85 3.44
C ASP A 219 19.49 -6.60 3.88
N ARG A 220 18.82 -5.64 4.51
CA ARG A 220 19.44 -4.43 5.07
C ARG A 220 19.67 -4.51 6.59
N PRO A 221 20.66 -3.77 7.14
CA PRO A 221 20.83 -3.65 8.58
C PRO A 221 19.74 -2.79 9.24
N SER A 222 19.65 -2.86 10.57
CA SER A 222 18.86 -1.95 11.42
C SER A 222 19.45 -0.54 11.40
N MET A 223 18.57 0.47 11.36
CA MET A 223 18.93 1.89 11.48
C MET A 223 19.00 2.41 12.93
N VAL A 224 18.68 1.56 13.91
CA VAL A 224 18.69 1.86 15.35
C VAL A 224 19.56 0.90 16.13
#